data_AF-A0A7W0YGL3-F1
#
_entry.id   AF-A0A7W0YGL3-F1
#
_cell.length_a   1.000
_cell.length_b   1.000
_cell.length_c   1.000
_cell.angle_alpha   90.00
_cell.angle_beta   90.00
_cell.angle_gamma   90.00
#
_symmetry.space_group_name_H-M   'P 1'
#
loop_
_entity.id
_entity.type
_entity.pdbx_description
1 polymer ?
#
loop_
_entity_poly.entity_id
_entity_poly.type
_entity_poly.pdbx_seq_one_letter_code
_entity_poly.pdbx_strand_id
1 'polypeptide(L)'
;VENYVPLRQFSAGQIHVVLYETLCVEPEREIERLFAFLGTPFDAQVLRSVARPSSATRKDSAIVSGESLIGGWTKHLSAEQVTRAVEILELFELDRIYGRSPTPAAEVAEQAFSS
;
A
#
# COMPACT_ATOMS: atom_id res chain seq x y z
N VAL A 1 8.97 -17.34 10.16
CA VAL A 1 7.93 -17.15 9.11
C VAL A 1 8.67 -16.63 7.90
N GLU A 2 8.86 -17.48 6.88
CA GLU A 2 9.37 -17.06 5.58
C GLU A 2 8.21 -16.38 4.85
N ASN A 3 8.22 -15.04 4.78
CA ASN A 3 7.24 -14.29 4.00
C ASN A 3 7.65 -14.38 2.53
N TYR A 4 7.36 -15.50 1.88
CA TYR A 4 7.47 -15.60 0.44
C TYR A 4 6.40 -14.69 -0.17
N VAL A 5 6.80 -13.61 -0.83
CA VAL A 5 5.86 -12.72 -1.50
C VAL A 5 5.66 -13.29 -2.91
N PRO A 6 4.50 -13.90 -3.22
CA PRO A 6 4.28 -14.65 -4.46
C PRO A 6 4.01 -13.73 -5.65
N LEU A 7 4.85 -12.71 -5.85
CA LEU A 7 4.59 -11.63 -6.81
C LEU A 7 4.64 -12.08 -8.27
N ARG A 8 5.39 -13.16 -8.55
CA ARG A 8 5.54 -13.74 -9.90
C ARG A 8 4.68 -14.97 -10.16
N GLN A 9 3.84 -15.38 -9.19
CA GLN A 9 3.08 -16.63 -9.29
C GLN A 9 1.70 -16.45 -9.93
N PHE A 10 1.26 -15.21 -10.09
CA PHE A 10 -0.07 -14.87 -10.57
C PHE A 10 0.01 -14.13 -11.90
N SER A 11 -0.87 -14.52 -12.82
CA SER A 11 -1.13 -13.78 -14.06
C SER A 11 -2.02 -12.57 -13.80
N ALA A 12 -2.02 -11.62 -14.74
CA ALA A 12 -2.91 -10.46 -14.72
C ALA A 12 -4.37 -10.85 -14.41
N GLY A 13 -4.98 -10.18 -13.44
CA GLY A 13 -6.37 -10.42 -13.04
C GLY A 13 -6.61 -11.63 -12.14
N GLN A 14 -5.57 -12.38 -11.75
CA GLN A 14 -5.70 -13.45 -10.73
C GLN A 14 -5.59 -12.92 -9.31
N ILE A 15 -4.96 -11.75 -9.13
CA ILE A 15 -4.84 -11.05 -7.85
C ILE A 15 -5.16 -9.57 -8.03
N HIS A 16 -5.65 -8.97 -6.97
CA HIS A 16 -5.83 -7.53 -6.86
C HIS A 16 -4.92 -6.99 -5.77
N VAL A 17 -4.07 -6.04 -6.14
CA VAL A 17 -3.13 -5.43 -5.21
C VAL A 17 -3.67 -4.08 -4.78
N VAL A 18 -3.78 -3.89 -3.47
CA VAL A 18 -4.16 -2.63 -2.85
C VAL A 18 -2.96 -2.12 -2.07
N LEU A 19 -2.54 -0.89 -2.38
CA LEU A 19 -1.49 -0.20 -1.63
C LEU A 19 -2.15 0.55 -0.47
N TYR A 20 -1.60 0.37 0.73
CA TYR A 20 -2.16 0.98 1.93
C TYR A 20 -2.23 2.50 1.82
N GLU A 21 -1.19 3.11 1.27
CA GLU A 21 -1.08 4.55 1.06
C GLU A 21 -2.18 5.05 0.11
N THR A 22 -2.36 4.38 -1.03
CA THR A 22 -3.40 4.71 -2.00
C THR A 22 -4.79 4.50 -1.41
N LEU A 23 -5.01 3.44 -0.64
CA LEU A 23 -6.27 3.20 0.06
C LEU A 23 -6.57 4.30 1.10
N CYS A 24 -5.55 4.88 1.73
CA CYS A 24 -5.73 5.98 2.67
C CYS A 24 -6.03 7.31 1.98
N VAL A 25 -5.40 7.59 0.84
CA VAL A 25 -5.54 8.86 0.10
C VAL A 25 -6.76 8.86 -0.80
N GLU A 26 -7.06 7.74 -1.46
CA GLU A 26 -8.11 7.57 -2.45
C GLU A 26 -9.00 6.34 -2.15
N PRO A 27 -9.62 6.27 -0.95
CA PRO A 27 -10.34 5.08 -0.50
C PRO A 27 -11.49 4.67 -1.41
N GLU A 28 -12.26 5.63 -1.93
CA GLU A 28 -13.39 5.37 -2.81
C GLU A 28 -12.94 4.68 -4.09
N ARG A 29 -11.92 5.23 -4.76
CA ARG A 29 -11.36 4.67 -5.99
C ARG A 29 -10.82 3.25 -5.79
N GLU A 30 -10.07 3.01 -4.72
CA GLU A 30 -9.47 1.69 -4.46
C GLU A 30 -10.55 0.65 -4.08
N ILE A 31 -11.58 1.06 -3.35
CA ILE A 31 -12.69 0.15 -3.01
C ILE A 31 -13.53 -0.17 -4.23
N GLU A 32 -13.83 0.79 -5.10
CA GLU A 32 -14.51 0.52 -6.37
C GLU A 32 -13.76 -0.51 -7.23
N ARG A 33 -12.43 -0.36 -7.35
CA ARG A 33 -11.58 -1.32 -8.07
C ARG A 33 -11.61 -2.71 -7.43
N LEU A 34 -11.59 -2.78 -6.10
CA LEU A 34 -11.71 -4.04 -5.37
C LEU A 34 -13.06 -4.72 -5.64
N PHE A 35 -14.17 -3.98 -5.59
CA PHE A 35 -15.50 -4.50 -5.89
C PHE A 35 -15.61 -5.00 -7.33
N ALA A 36 -15.06 -4.25 -8.29
CA ALA A 36 -15.00 -4.66 -9.69
C ALA A 36 -14.20 -5.96 -9.87
N PHE A 37 -13.05 -6.09 -9.19
CA PHE A 37 -12.26 -7.32 -9.21
C PHE A 37 -13.00 -8.51 -8.59
N LEU A 38 -13.73 -8.31 -7.50
CA LEU A 38 -14.54 -9.34 -6.84
C LEU A 38 -15.83 -9.68 -7.60
N GLY A 39 -16.14 -8.99 -8.71
CA GLY A 39 -17.38 -9.18 -9.47
C GLY A 39 -18.63 -8.84 -8.66
N THR A 40 -18.52 -7.98 -7.66
CA THR A 40 -19.61 -7.61 -6.74
C THR A 40 -20.01 -6.16 -7.01
N PRO A 41 -21.31 -5.80 -6.99
CA PRO A 41 -21.74 -4.42 -7.16
C PRO A 41 -21.22 -3.54 -6.01
N PHE A 42 -20.67 -2.38 -6.35
CA PHE A 42 -20.18 -1.41 -5.38
C PHE A 42 -21.32 -0.88 -4.49
N ASP A 43 -21.08 -0.89 -3.17
CA ASP A 43 -21.96 -0.29 -2.17
C ASP A 43 -21.23 0.84 -1.44
N ALA A 44 -21.65 2.08 -1.71
CA ALA A 44 -21.11 3.28 -1.08
C ALA A 44 -21.25 3.29 0.45
N GLN A 45 -22.12 2.47 1.05
CA GLN A 45 -22.21 2.32 2.50
C GLN A 45 -20.89 1.83 3.12
N VAL A 46 -20.08 1.08 2.37
CA VAL A 46 -18.79 0.55 2.83
C VAL A 46 -17.80 1.67 3.14
N LEU A 47 -17.89 2.82 2.45
CA LEU A 47 -17.02 3.97 2.69
C LEU A 47 -17.15 4.51 4.12
N ARG A 48 -18.31 4.35 4.77
CA ARG A 48 -18.50 4.74 6.18
C ARG A 48 -17.63 3.94 7.15
N SER A 49 -17.28 2.71 6.77
CA SER A 49 -16.45 1.83 7.59
C SER A 49 -14.96 2.11 7.44
N VAL A 50 -14.54 2.76 6.35
CA VAL A 50 -13.13 3.09 6.08
C VAL A 50 -12.59 4.12 7.05
N ALA A 51 -13.42 5.12 7.37
CA ALA A 51 -13.06 6.17 8.33
C ALA A 51 -13.09 5.69 9.80
N ARG A 52 -13.47 4.44 10.06
CA ARG A 52 -13.58 3.89 11.41
C ARG A 52 -12.30 3.10 11.76
N PRO A 53 -11.49 3.58 12.71
CA PRO A 53 -10.38 2.80 13.26
C PRO A 53 -10.86 1.44 13.77
N SER A 54 -10.10 0.38 13.49
CA SER A 54 -10.38 -0.95 14.04
C SER A 54 -10.05 -0.99 15.55
N SER A 55 -10.57 -1.99 16.26
CA SER A 55 -10.21 -2.20 17.68
C SER A 55 -8.73 -2.58 17.89
N ALA A 56 -8.03 -2.98 16.82
CA ALA A 56 -6.59 -3.25 16.82
C ALA A 56 -5.75 -2.01 16.44
N THR A 57 -6.40 -0.90 16.12
CA THR A 57 -5.73 0.34 15.74
C THR A 57 -5.10 0.99 16.97
N ARG A 58 -3.77 1.14 16.94
CA ARG A 58 -3.01 1.83 18.00
C ARG A 58 -3.46 3.30 18.09
N LYS A 59 -3.50 3.86 19.31
CA LYS A 59 -3.91 5.26 19.57
C LYS A 59 -3.09 6.30 18.80
N ASP A 60 -1.90 5.90 18.35
CA ASP A 60 -0.94 6.75 17.61
C ASP A 60 -1.10 6.63 16.08
N SER A 61 -2.14 5.93 15.62
CA SER A 61 -2.40 5.77 14.19
C SER A 61 -2.82 7.11 13.58
N ALA A 62 -2.11 7.51 12.52
CA ALA A 62 -2.25 8.81 11.90
C ALA A 62 -3.55 8.98 11.07
N ILE A 63 -4.54 8.12 11.28
CA ILE A 63 -5.90 8.14 10.69
C ILE A 63 -6.62 9.48 10.98
N VAL A 64 -6.16 10.24 11.98
CA VAL A 64 -6.78 11.50 12.41
C VAL A 64 -6.23 12.76 11.73
N SER A 65 -5.03 12.75 11.12
CA SER A 65 -4.42 13.99 10.57
C SER A 65 -4.19 14.03 9.06
N GLY A 66 -4.29 12.91 8.33
CA GLY A 66 -4.13 12.86 6.86
C GLY A 66 -2.70 13.09 6.37
N GLU A 67 -2.00 14.12 6.86
CA GLU A 67 -0.64 14.50 6.45
C GLU A 67 0.47 13.66 7.09
N SER A 68 0.22 13.00 8.24
CA SER A 68 1.27 12.29 9.00
C SER A 68 1.27 10.76 8.83
N LEU A 69 0.33 10.19 8.07
CA LEU A 69 0.25 8.72 7.86
C LEU A 69 1.41 8.21 7.03
N ILE A 70 1.72 8.93 5.96
CA ILE A 70 2.60 8.44 4.92
C ILE A 70 3.90 9.24 5.03
N GLY A 71 4.82 8.72 5.84
CA GLY A 71 6.15 9.33 6.05
C GLY A 71 6.39 9.91 7.43
N GLY A 72 5.48 9.76 8.41
CA GLY A 72 5.80 10.09 9.80
C GLY A 72 7.04 9.35 10.33
N TRP A 73 7.23 8.11 9.87
CA TRP A 73 8.37 7.27 10.20
C TRP A 73 9.69 7.72 9.57
N THR A 74 9.68 8.41 8.42
CA THR A 74 10.93 8.84 7.75
C THR A 74 11.67 9.91 8.54
N LYS A 75 10.95 10.67 9.40
CA LYS A 75 11.55 11.64 10.34
C LYS A 75 12.50 10.99 11.35
N HIS A 76 12.41 9.67 11.53
CA HIS A 76 13.26 8.92 12.46
C HIS A 76 14.43 8.22 11.78
N LEU A 77 14.63 8.44 10.47
CA LEU A 77 15.68 7.79 9.70
C LEU A 77 16.72 8.79 9.20
N SER A 78 17.98 8.43 9.33
CA SER A 78 19.08 9.14 8.69
C SER A 78 19.15 8.85 7.20
N ALA A 79 19.82 9.73 6.44
CA ALA A 79 20.04 9.53 5.00
C ALA A 79 20.82 8.23 4.69
N GLU A 80 21.71 7.81 5.60
CA GLU A 80 22.47 6.56 5.48
C GLU A 80 21.53 5.34 5.67
N GLN A 81 20.63 5.40 6.66
CA GLN A 81 19.64 4.35 6.87
C GLN A 81 18.66 4.23 5.70
N VAL A 82 18.22 5.34 5.11
CA VAL A 82 17.39 5.34 3.90
C VAL A 82 18.13 4.69 2.74
N THR A 83 19.41 5.03 2.54
CA THR A 83 20.23 4.43 1.48
C THR A 83 20.34 2.92 1.68
N ARG A 84 20.64 2.47 2.90
CA ARG A 84 20.72 1.05 3.22
C ARG A 84 19.40 0.31 3.04
N ALA A 85 18.27 0.96 3.35
CA ALA A 85 16.94 0.38 3.14
C ALA A 85 16.63 0.18 1.65
N VAL A 86 17.01 1.13 0.79
CA VAL A 86 16.84 1.01 -0.67
C VAL A 86 17.68 -0.14 -1.22
N GLU A 87 18.94 -0.29 -0.79
CA GLU A 87 19.78 -1.44 -1.18
C GLU A 87 19.13 -2.78 -0.80
N ILE A 88 18.46 -2.86 0.36
CA ILE A 88 17.72 -4.05 0.75
C ILE A 88 16.54 -4.28 -0.20
N LEU A 89 15.80 -3.23 -0.56
CA LEU A 89 14.67 -3.34 -1.49
C LEU A 89 15.12 -3.82 -2.88
N GLU A 90 16.28 -3.37 -3.36
CA GLU A 90 16.89 -3.82 -4.62
C GLU A 90 17.15 -5.34 -4.61
N LEU A 91 17.62 -5.89 -3.49
CA LEU A 91 17.83 -7.34 -3.35
C LEU A 91 16.54 -8.15 -3.50
N PHE A 92 15.38 -7.54 -3.27
CA PHE A 92 14.07 -8.16 -3.43
C PHE A 92 13.32 -7.71 -4.69
N GLU A 93 13.98 -6.97 -5.60
CA GLU A 93 13.37 -6.36 -6.80
C GLU A 93 12.17 -5.43 -6.48
N LEU A 94 12.13 -4.89 -5.25
CA LEU A 94 11.07 -4.02 -4.76
C LEU A 94 11.40 -2.53 -4.88
N ASP A 95 12.65 -2.18 -5.22
CA ASP A 95 13.15 -0.81 -5.39
C ASP A 95 12.37 -0.01 -6.45
N ARG A 96 11.79 -0.72 -7.42
CA ARG A 96 10.94 -0.14 -8.46
C ARG A 96 9.58 0.32 -7.93
N ILE A 97 9.09 -0.31 -6.86
CA ILE A 97 7.82 0.00 -6.20
C ILE A 97 8.06 0.91 -5.00
N TYR A 98 9.08 0.62 -4.21
CA TYR A 98 9.44 1.34 -2.99
C TYR A 98 10.83 1.95 -3.16
N GLY A 99 10.88 3.27 -3.25
CA GLY A 99 12.14 4.01 -3.40
C GLY A 99 12.48 4.82 -2.16
N ARG A 100 13.12 5.97 -2.38
CA ARG A 100 13.37 6.97 -1.32
C ARG A 100 12.11 7.72 -0.89
N SER A 101 11.03 7.60 -1.65
CA SER A 101 9.74 8.22 -1.33
C SER A 101 9.05 7.45 -0.18
N PRO A 102 8.36 8.14 0.75
CA PRO A 102 7.52 7.48 1.74
C PRO A 102 6.27 6.81 1.15
N THR A 103 5.95 7.11 -0.12
CA THR A 103 4.88 6.47 -0.89
C THR A 103 5.46 5.49 -1.91
N PRO A 104 4.78 4.35 -2.15
CA PRO A 104 5.10 3.50 -3.28
C PRO A 104 4.77 4.18 -4.62
N ALA A 105 5.51 3.82 -5.66
CA ALA A 105 5.18 4.15 -7.05
C ALA A 105 3.99 3.28 -7.50
N ALA A 106 2.77 3.76 -7.25
CA ALA A 106 1.53 3.00 -7.47
C ALA A 106 1.40 2.46 -8.90
N GLU A 107 1.74 3.26 -9.91
CA GLU A 107 1.73 2.85 -11.32
C GLU A 107 2.68 1.68 -11.61
N VAL A 108 3.84 1.67 -10.96
CA VAL A 108 4.85 0.60 -11.12
C VAL A 108 4.43 -0.66 -10.39
N ALA A 109 3.79 -0.53 -9.23
CA ALA A 109 3.18 -1.65 -8.52
C ALA A 109 2.16 -2.36 -9.42
N GLU A 110 1.22 -1.63 -9.99
CA GLU A 110 0.19 -2.20 -10.87
C GLU A 110 0.78 -2.95 -12.07
N GLN A 111 1.83 -2.40 -12.69
CA GLN A 111 2.53 -3.05 -13.81
C GLN A 111 3.32 -4.29 -13.39
N ALA A 112 3.99 -4.24 -12.23
CA ALA A 112 4.74 -5.36 -11.69
C ALA A 112 3.85 -6.56 -11.35
N PHE A 113 2.56 -6.33 -11.07
CA PHE A 113 1.59 -7.38 -10.74
C PHE A 113 0.66 -7.77 -11.90
N SER A 114 0.85 -7.18 -13.08
CA SER A 114 0.07 -7.46 -14.29
C SER A 114 0.86 -8.13 -15.41
N SER A 115 2.13 -8.48 -15.18
CA SER A 115 3.05 -9.06 -16.18
C SER A 115 3.22 -10.57 -16.02
#